data_AF-A0A855U5M3-F1
#
_entry.id   AF-A0A855U5M3-F1
#
_cell.length_a   1.000
_cell.length_b   1.000
_cell.length_c   1.000
_cell.angle_alpha   90.00
_cell.angle_beta   90.00
_cell.angle_gamma   90.00
#
_symmetry.space_group_name_H-M   'P 1'
#
loop_
_entity.id
_entity.type
_entity.pdbx_description
1 polymer ?
#
loop_
_entity_poly.entity_id
_entity_poly.type
_entity_poly.pdbx_seq_one_letter_code
_entity_poly.pdbx_strand_id
1 'polypeptide(L)'
;MSKTNEQPEWVKQAFAKNYLRWTTDNRLVVLMSALEPSVITNIKFGMVGSVGGGFAGYAMYSVGDIGDFLDATNHKIVSKKIFINNM
;
A
#
# COMPACT_ATOMS: atom_id res chain seq x y z
N MET A 1 -5.61 6.28 7.31
CA MET A 1 -6.11 4.88 7.30
C MET A 1 -7.19 4.80 8.36
N SER A 2 -8.42 4.49 7.98
CA SER A 2 -9.57 4.37 8.88
C SER A 2 -10.40 3.15 8.46
N LYS A 3 -11.04 2.50 9.43
CA LYS A 3 -11.97 1.38 9.20
C LYS A 3 -13.41 1.83 8.94
N THR A 4 -13.76 3.05 9.35
CA THR A 4 -15.15 3.52 9.41
C THR A 4 -15.44 4.70 8.50
N ASN A 5 -14.41 5.40 8.03
CA ASN A 5 -14.60 6.50 7.09
C ASN A 5 -15.04 5.96 5.73
N GLU A 6 -15.81 6.77 5.00
CA GLU A 6 -16.07 6.49 3.60
C GLU A 6 -14.75 6.39 2.83
N GLN A 7 -14.55 5.27 2.14
CA GLN A 7 -13.35 4.98 1.38
C GLN A 7 -13.61 5.24 -0.11
N PRO A 8 -12.65 5.83 -0.84
CA PRO A 8 -12.76 5.97 -2.28
C PRO A 8 -12.79 4.60 -2.96
N GLU A 9 -13.38 4.52 -4.15
CA GLU A 9 -13.69 3.25 -4.81
C GLU A 9 -12.45 2.38 -5.05
N TRP A 10 -11.31 2.99 -5.39
CA TRP A 10 -10.05 2.26 -5.59
C TRP A 10 -9.56 1.55 -4.31
N VAL A 11 -9.82 2.12 -3.13
CA VAL A 11 -9.46 1.50 -1.84
C VAL A 11 -10.33 0.28 -1.59
N LYS A 12 -11.64 0.37 -1.86
CA LYS A 12 -12.55 -0.77 -1.74
C LYS A 12 -12.13 -1.92 -2.66
N GLN A 13 -11.79 -1.59 -3.91
CA GLN A 13 -11.28 -2.57 -4.87
C GLN A 13 -9.95 -3.20 -4.40
N ALA A 14 -9.05 -2.42 -3.81
CA ALA A 14 -7.79 -2.93 -3.26
C ALA A 14 -8.02 -3.88 -2.07
N PHE A 15 -9.02 -3.63 -1.22
CA PHE A 15 -9.46 -4.60 -0.21
C PHE A 15 -10.07 -5.86 -0.83
N ALA A 16 -10.95 -5.72 -1.82
CA ALA A 16 -11.55 -6.86 -2.52
C ALA A 16 -10.51 -7.77 -3.19
N LYS A 17 -9.42 -7.18 -3.70
CA LYS A 17 -8.28 -7.90 -4.29
C LYS A 17 -7.25 -8.40 -3.28
N ASN A 18 -7.47 -8.21 -1.98
CA ASN A 18 -6.52 -8.52 -0.89
C ASN A 18 -5.18 -7.77 -0.96
N TYR A 19 -5.11 -6.65 -1.69
CA TYR A 19 -3.93 -5.79 -1.69
C TYR A 19 -3.83 -4.98 -0.40
N LEU A 20 -4.99 -4.69 0.20
CA LEU A 20 -5.11 -4.14 1.54
C LEU A 20 -5.75 -5.18 2.44
N ARG A 21 -5.19 -5.40 3.62
CA ARG A 21 -5.74 -6.33 4.62
C ARG A 21 -5.50 -5.82 6.03
N TRP A 22 -6.55 -5.83 6.84
CA TRP A 22 -6.42 -5.58 8.27
C TRP A 22 -5.90 -6.83 8.99
N THR A 23 -4.93 -6.64 9.89
CA THR A 23 -4.55 -7.67 10.87
C THR A 23 -5.54 -7.70 12.02
N THR A 24 -5.47 -8.77 12.81
CA THR A 24 -6.16 -8.87 14.11
C THR A 24 -5.79 -7.73 15.06
N ASP A 25 -4.56 -7.22 14.96
CA ASP A 25 -4.03 -6.14 15.79
C ASP A 25 -4.33 -4.74 15.25
N ASN A 26 -5.36 -4.59 14.40
CA ASN A 26 -5.78 -3.32 13.82
C ASN A 26 -4.71 -2.61 12.95
N ARG A 27 -3.73 -3.34 12.43
CA ARG A 27 -2.74 -2.80 11.51
C ARG A 27 -3.14 -3.07 10.07
N LEU A 28 -2.83 -2.17 9.15
CA LEU A 28 -3.12 -2.36 7.74
C LEU A 28 -1.86 -2.89 7.03
N VAL A 29 -1.95 -4.10 6.50
CA VAL A 29 -0.95 -4.68 5.59
C VAL A 29 -1.29 -4.23 4.17
N VAL A 30 -0.27 -3.77 3.44
CA VAL A 30 -0.40 -3.17 2.11
C VAL A 30 0.58 -3.84 1.14
N LEU A 31 0.06 -4.51 0.12
CA LEU A 31 0.82 -4.98 -1.03
C LEU A 31 1.09 -3.82 -1.99
N MET A 32 2.17 -3.08 -1.75
CA MET A 32 2.44 -1.81 -2.44
C MET A 32 2.58 -1.97 -3.95
N SER A 33 3.21 -3.06 -4.40
CA SER A 33 3.43 -3.35 -5.83
C SER A 33 2.15 -3.66 -6.62
N ALA A 34 1.02 -3.80 -5.92
CA ALA A 34 -0.28 -4.10 -6.51
C ALA A 34 -1.23 -2.88 -6.52
N LEU A 35 -0.82 -1.73 -5.98
CA LEU A 35 -1.61 -0.49 -6.04
C LEU A 35 -1.35 0.25 -7.35
N GLU A 36 -2.33 0.94 -7.91
CA GLU A 36 -2.08 1.84 -9.06
C GLU A 36 -1.37 3.13 -8.61
N PRO A 37 -0.46 3.72 -9.42
CA PRO A 37 -0.07 3.34 -10.78
C PRO A 37 0.98 2.22 -10.86
N SER A 38 1.44 1.67 -9.73
CA SER A 38 2.52 0.69 -9.66
C SER A 38 2.28 -0.57 -10.49
N VAL A 39 1.05 -1.06 -10.59
CA VAL A 39 0.74 -2.30 -11.35
C VAL A 39 1.09 -2.13 -12.81
N ILE A 40 0.66 -1.03 -13.42
CA ILE A 40 0.91 -0.75 -14.84
C ILE A 40 2.41 -0.56 -15.07
N THR A 41 3.10 0.14 -14.17
CA THR A 41 4.55 0.35 -14.24
C THR A 41 5.32 -0.98 -14.08
N ASN A 42 5.01 -1.77 -13.05
CA ASN A 42 5.65 -3.05 -12.76
C ASN A 42 5.44 -4.07 -13.89
N ILE A 43 4.23 -4.11 -14.47
CA ILE A 43 3.90 -4.94 -15.64
C ILE A 43 4.67 -4.45 -16.88
N LYS A 44 4.65 -3.14 -17.17
CA LYS A 44 5.35 -2.55 -18.32
C LYS A 44 6.86 -2.80 -18.29
N PHE A 45 7.47 -2.81 -17.11
CA PHE A 45 8.91 -3.04 -16.95
C PHE A 45 9.30 -4.51 -16.73
N GLY A 46 8.35 -5.46 -16.79
CA GLY A 46 8.67 -6.89 -16.62
C GLY A 46 9.26 -7.24 -15.23
N MET A 47 9.09 -6.34 -14.25
CA MET A 47 9.65 -6.47 -12.91
C MET A 47 8.84 -7.39 -12.01
N VAL A 48 7.80 -8.03 -12.55
CA VAL A 48 6.97 -9.02 -11.83
C VAL A 48 7.70 -10.37 -11.69
N GLY A 49 8.90 -10.55 -12.26
CA GLY A 49 9.68 -11.78 -12.02
C GLY A 49 10.93 -11.99 -12.86
N SER A 50 11.86 -11.03 -12.93
CA SER A 50 13.17 -11.24 -13.58
C SER A 50 14.35 -10.90 -12.67
N VAL A 51 15.49 -11.53 -13.00
CA VAL A 51 16.77 -11.81 -12.31
C VAL A 51 17.52 -10.61 -11.65
N GLY A 52 16.86 -9.48 -11.38
CA GLY A 52 17.42 -8.27 -10.79
C GLY A 52 16.85 -7.85 -9.41
N GLY A 53 16.14 -8.73 -8.70
CA GLY A 53 15.86 -8.54 -7.27
C GLY A 53 14.81 -7.50 -6.85
N GLY A 54 13.99 -6.97 -7.76
CA GLY A 54 12.86 -6.12 -7.38
C GLY A 54 11.65 -6.96 -6.95
N PHE A 55 11.29 -6.94 -5.68
CA PHE A 55 10.08 -7.58 -5.08
C PHE A 55 10.14 -9.08 -4.76
N ALA A 56 11.30 -9.74 -4.86
CA ALA A 56 11.43 -11.13 -4.39
C ALA A 56 11.66 -11.20 -2.87
N GLY A 57 10.60 -11.03 -2.07
CA GLY A 57 10.64 -11.29 -0.62
C GLY A 57 9.59 -10.53 0.18
N TYR A 58 9.53 -10.80 1.49
CA TYR A 58 8.67 -10.16 2.50
C TYR A 58 8.68 -8.60 2.47
N ALA A 59 9.59 -7.96 1.75
CA ALA A 59 9.66 -6.52 1.48
C ALA A 59 8.53 -5.97 0.57
N MET A 60 7.64 -6.81 0.02
CA MET A 60 6.48 -6.37 -0.76
C MET A 60 5.37 -5.74 0.09
N TYR A 61 5.31 -6.10 1.37
CA TYR A 61 4.23 -5.68 2.26
C TYR A 61 4.70 -4.58 3.19
N SER A 62 4.03 -3.43 3.14
CA SER A 62 4.16 -2.38 4.14
C SER A 62 3.07 -2.51 5.18
N VAL A 63 3.34 -2.09 6.42
CA VAL A 63 2.36 -2.12 7.50
C VAL A 63 2.20 -0.73 8.08
N GLY A 64 0.96 -0.26 8.18
CA GLY A 64 0.61 1.04 8.75
C GLY A 64 -0.39 0.90 9.89
N ASP A 65 -0.39 1.88 10.77
CA ASP A 65 -1.31 1.93 11.90
C ASP A 65 -2.55 2.77 11.58
N ILE A 66 -3.61 2.63 12.37
CA ILE A 66 -4.80 3.48 12.23
C ILE A 66 -4.38 4.94 12.41
N GLY A 67 -4.82 5.80 11.49
CA GLY A 67 -4.46 7.21 11.44
C GLY A 67 -3.27 7.55 10.54
N ASP A 68 -2.45 6.57 10.12
CA ASP A 68 -1.39 6.80 9.14
C ASP A 68 -1.95 7.08 7.74
N PHE A 69 -1.15 7.68 6.87
CA PHE A 69 -1.54 8.03 5.51
C PHE A 69 -0.90 7.07 4.51
N LEU A 70 -1.73 6.44 3.69
CA LEU A 70 -1.26 5.64 2.56
C LEU A 70 -1.03 6.58 1.37
N ASP A 71 0.24 6.78 1.02
CA ASP A 71 0.64 7.48 -0.20
C ASP A 71 0.85 6.43 -1.30
N ALA A 72 -0.23 6.11 -2.00
CA ALA A 72 -0.24 5.15 -3.09
C ALA A 72 0.51 5.65 -4.34
N THR A 73 0.76 6.96 -4.46
CA THR A 73 1.52 7.53 -5.58
C THR A 73 3.01 7.28 -5.42
N ASN A 74 3.52 7.44 -4.19
CA ASN A 74 4.94 7.28 -3.87
C ASN A 74 5.26 5.95 -3.17
N HIS A 75 4.29 5.03 -3.08
CA HIS A 75 4.39 3.70 -2.44
C HIS A 75 4.96 3.75 -1.01
N LYS A 76 4.45 4.66 -0.19
CA LYS A 76 4.90 4.81 1.20
C LYS A 76 3.74 4.94 2.16
N ILE A 77 4.01 4.62 3.41
CA ILE A 77 3.15 4.93 4.53
C ILE A 77 3.76 6.11 5.26
N VAL A 78 3.00 7.18 5.43
CA VAL A 78 3.42 8.38 6.14
C VAL A 78 2.71 8.40 7.47
N SER A 79 3.48 8.43 8.56
CA SER A 79 2.87 8.48 9.89
C SER A 79 2.12 9.78 10.09
N LYS A 80 1.04 9.74 10.89
CA LYS A 80 0.25 10.94 11.18
C LYS A 80 1.11 12.12 11.67
N LYS A 81 2.10 11.83 12.53
CA LYS A 81 3.03 12.83 13.07
C LYS A 81 3.86 13.51 11.98
N ILE A 82 4.42 12.71 11.06
CA ILE A 82 5.25 13.24 9.95
C ILE A 82 4.39 14.05 8.99
N PHE A 83 3.18 13.58 8.70
CA PHE A 83 2.27 14.27 7.78
C PHE A 83 1.91 15.67 8.31
N ILE A 84 1.51 15.78 9.58
CA ILE A 84 1.13 17.06 10.21
C ILE A 84 2.31 18.04 10.27
N ASN A 85 3.52 17.55 10.57
CA ASN A 85 4.70 18.41 10.70
C ASN A 85 5.24 18.97 9.37
N ASN A 86 4.77 18.44 8.23
CA ASN A 86 5.19 18.87 6.89
C ASN A 86 4.06 19.61 6.13
N MET A 87 3.01 20.03 6.84
CA MET A 87 1.93 20.90 6.35
C MET A 87 2.09 22.31 6.91
#